data_AF-A0A3D0EVI9-F1
#
_entry.id   AF-A0A3D0EVI9-F1
#
_cell.length_a   1.000
_cell.length_b   1.000
_cell.length_c   1.000
_cell.angle_alpha   90.00
_cell.angle_beta   90.00
_cell.angle_gamma   90.00
#
_symmetry.space_group_name_H-M   'P 1'
#
loop_
_entity.id
_entity.type
_entity.pdbx_description
1 polymer ?
#
loop_
_entity_poly.entity_id
_entity_poly.type
_entity_poly.pdbx_seq_one_letter_code
_entity_poly.pdbx_strand_id
1 'polypeptide(L)'
;MSEVDVFNGDADGLCGITQLRLAQPKQSSVITGVKRDNALLVQASLSGVSQVTVVDISLHTNLYALNKMLASGCKVEWFDHHHPGEIPKHPNLTAHIDTDPNVCSSLIINAHLNGQFQNWAITGAFGDNLDQSARELAASGSLSTTSIAVLRELGNCINYNSYGESIEDLHYHPHELYYLMQQFDEPLSMVAETEVLRVLKSCYEEDLSRARKVLTQIINDDVAIAVLPNEKWGRRINGIYANELANNFPNRAHAILIEKKNGYTVSIRAPKSNPTHAQQVALKFD
;
A
#
# COMPACT_ATOMS: atom_id res chain seq x y z
N MET A 1 -28.73 2.62 -8.10
CA MET A 1 -27.32 2.76 -8.48
C MET A 1 -26.53 2.05 -7.40
N SER A 2 -25.78 1.00 -7.71
CA SER A 2 -24.88 0.36 -6.75
C SER A 2 -23.58 1.15 -6.66
N GLU A 3 -23.12 1.45 -5.46
CA GLU A 3 -21.82 2.08 -5.21
C GLU A 3 -20.80 0.98 -4.88
N VAL A 4 -19.65 0.99 -5.53
CA VAL A 4 -18.58 0.02 -5.32
C VAL A 4 -17.28 0.76 -5.08
N ASP A 5 -16.58 0.45 -3.98
CA ASP A 5 -15.23 0.95 -3.74
C ASP A 5 -14.25 -0.20 -3.93
N VAL A 6 -13.25 0.00 -4.80
CA VAL A 6 -12.20 -0.96 -5.13
C VAL A 6 -10.86 -0.35 -4.77
N PHE A 7 -10.12 -0.94 -3.84
CA PHE A 7 -8.87 -0.33 -3.38
C PHE A 7 -7.85 -1.33 -2.85
N ASN A 8 -6.57 -0.99 -2.94
CA ASN A 8 -5.51 -1.79 -2.34
C ASN A 8 -5.64 -1.83 -0.80
N GLY A 9 -5.39 -2.99 -0.19
CA GLY A 9 -5.50 -3.15 1.27
C GLY A 9 -4.27 -2.68 2.04
N ASP A 10 -3.38 -1.94 1.39
CA ASP A 10 -2.24 -1.30 2.05
C ASP A 10 -2.58 0.06 2.64
N ALA A 11 -1.57 0.73 3.19
CA ALA A 11 -1.77 2.02 3.83
C ALA A 11 -2.23 3.12 2.87
N ASP A 12 -1.79 3.11 1.62
CA ASP A 12 -2.15 4.17 0.68
C ASP A 12 -3.58 3.99 0.19
N GLY A 13 -3.94 2.78 -0.23
CA GLY A 13 -5.32 2.44 -0.60
C GLY A 13 -6.31 2.67 0.53
N LEU A 14 -6.03 2.15 1.74
CA LEU A 14 -6.92 2.29 2.90
C LEU A 14 -7.08 3.73 3.36
N CYS A 15 -5.99 4.50 3.49
CA CYS A 15 -6.07 5.89 3.91
C CYS A 15 -6.75 6.77 2.84
N GLY A 16 -6.46 6.53 1.56
CA GLY A 16 -7.09 7.21 0.44
C GLY A 16 -8.60 7.03 0.42
N ILE A 17 -9.09 5.78 0.41
CA ILE A 17 -10.54 5.55 0.42
C ILE A 17 -11.21 6.08 1.70
N THR A 18 -10.48 6.05 2.81
CA THR A 18 -10.99 6.55 4.10
C THR A 18 -11.29 8.05 4.02
N GLN A 19 -10.37 8.85 3.49
CA GLN A 19 -10.57 10.28 3.27
C GLN A 19 -11.80 10.56 2.40
N LEU A 20 -11.96 9.83 1.28
CA LEU A 20 -13.09 10.01 0.36
C LEU A 20 -14.44 9.73 1.04
N ARG A 21 -14.51 8.70 1.88
CA ARG A 21 -15.76 8.26 2.51
C ARG A 21 -16.14 9.08 3.75
N LEU A 22 -15.15 9.63 4.45
CA LEU A 22 -15.40 10.64 5.47
C LEU A 22 -15.91 11.96 4.85
N ALA A 23 -15.35 12.39 3.71
CA ALA A 23 -15.80 13.59 3.00
C ALA A 23 -17.15 13.39 2.30
N GLN A 24 -17.37 12.20 1.76
CA GLN A 24 -18.55 11.84 0.98
C GLN A 24 -19.08 10.49 1.49
N PRO A 25 -19.86 10.50 2.58
CA PRO A 25 -20.42 9.28 3.15
C PRO A 25 -21.29 8.54 2.13
N LYS A 26 -20.98 7.26 1.90
CA LYS A 26 -21.70 6.38 0.99
C LYS A 26 -21.75 4.97 1.55
N GLN A 27 -22.86 4.27 1.30
CA GLN A 27 -22.92 2.82 1.49
C GLN A 27 -22.46 2.14 0.19
N SER A 28 -21.24 1.62 0.21
CA SER A 28 -20.63 0.92 -0.91
C SER A 28 -20.36 -0.54 -0.57
N SER A 29 -20.44 -1.40 -1.58
CA SER A 29 -19.79 -2.71 -1.50
C SER A 29 -18.29 -2.51 -1.68
N VAL A 30 -17.49 -3.18 -0.84
CA VAL A 30 -16.03 -3.02 -0.79
C VAL A 30 -15.34 -4.21 -1.44
N ILE A 31 -14.33 -3.93 -2.25
CA ILE A 31 -13.41 -4.92 -2.83
C ILE A 31 -11.99 -4.48 -2.53
N THR A 32 -11.29 -5.26 -1.71
CA THR A 32 -9.89 -5.00 -1.36
C THR A 32 -9.18 -6.32 -1.05
N GLY A 33 -7.85 -6.28 -1.00
CA GLY A 33 -7.00 -7.47 -0.96
C GLY A 33 -5.69 -7.26 -0.22
N VAL A 34 -4.74 -8.17 -0.43
CA VAL A 34 -3.35 -7.97 0.01
C VAL A 34 -2.64 -6.96 -0.90
N LYS A 35 -1.49 -6.42 -0.48
CA LYS A 35 -0.74 -5.40 -1.24
C LYS A 35 -0.44 -5.76 -2.69
N ARG A 36 -0.21 -7.05 -2.96
CA ARG A 36 0.16 -7.55 -4.30
C ARG A 36 -1.02 -7.98 -5.15
N ASP A 37 -2.24 -7.94 -4.62
CA ASP A 37 -3.44 -8.18 -5.42
C ASP A 37 -3.79 -6.90 -6.19
N ASN A 38 -3.15 -6.73 -7.35
CA ASN A 38 -3.27 -5.51 -8.16
C ASN A 38 -4.41 -5.57 -9.19
N ALA A 39 -5.08 -6.72 -9.33
CA ALA A 39 -6.12 -6.94 -10.35
C ALA A 39 -7.54 -6.96 -9.73
N LEU A 40 -7.77 -6.18 -8.67
CA LEU A 40 -9.01 -6.22 -7.89
C LEU A 40 -10.27 -5.88 -8.69
N LEU A 41 -10.17 -5.06 -9.74
CA LEU A 41 -11.33 -4.58 -10.48
C LEU A 41 -12.12 -5.72 -11.14
N VAL A 42 -11.46 -6.84 -11.46
CA VAL A 42 -12.12 -8.03 -12.04
C VAL A 42 -13.11 -8.70 -11.09
N GLN A 43 -12.98 -8.46 -9.78
CA GLN A 43 -13.83 -9.06 -8.75
C GLN A 43 -15.16 -8.31 -8.60
N ALA A 44 -15.28 -7.10 -9.18
CA ALA A 44 -16.49 -6.32 -9.13
C ALA A 44 -17.62 -7.02 -9.89
N SER A 45 -18.70 -7.36 -9.17
CA SER A 45 -19.94 -7.87 -9.76
C SER A 45 -20.78 -6.68 -10.23
N LEU A 46 -20.88 -6.51 -11.56
CA LEU A 46 -21.37 -5.27 -12.16
C LEU A 46 -22.82 -5.39 -12.63
N SER A 47 -23.63 -4.41 -12.24
CA SER A 47 -24.83 -4.01 -13.00
C SER A 47 -24.53 -2.71 -13.75
N GLY A 48 -25.04 -2.54 -14.98
CA GLY A 48 -24.69 -1.43 -15.90
C GLY A 48 -25.01 0.01 -15.43
N VAL A 49 -25.47 0.17 -14.20
CA VAL A 49 -25.77 1.47 -13.56
C VAL A 49 -25.00 1.63 -12.24
N SER A 50 -23.78 1.12 -12.14
CA SER A 50 -22.96 1.26 -10.91
C SER A 50 -22.08 2.52 -10.95
N GLN A 51 -21.84 3.14 -9.80
CA GLN A 51 -20.74 4.08 -9.59
C GLN A 51 -19.60 3.33 -8.90
N VAL A 52 -18.39 3.47 -9.43
CA VAL A 52 -17.23 2.75 -8.94
C VAL A 52 -16.11 3.73 -8.63
N THR A 53 -15.65 3.71 -7.39
CA THR A 53 -14.45 4.45 -6.96
C THR A 53 -13.29 3.47 -6.92
N VAL A 54 -12.18 3.81 -7.55
CA VAL A 54 -10.98 2.99 -7.58
C VAL A 54 -9.83 3.76 -6.96
N VAL A 55 -9.14 3.16 -5.99
CA VAL A 55 -8.02 3.81 -5.27
C VAL A 55 -6.81 2.88 -5.23
N ASP A 56 -5.66 3.39 -5.64
CA ASP A 56 -4.36 2.75 -5.41
C ASP A 56 -4.17 1.36 -6.04
N ILE A 57 -4.79 1.14 -7.20
CA ILE A 57 -4.45 0.01 -8.08
C ILE A 57 -4.17 0.53 -9.47
N SER A 58 -3.16 -0.06 -10.12
CA SER A 58 -2.74 0.36 -11.46
C SER A 58 -3.87 0.23 -12.48
N LEU A 59 -4.17 1.34 -13.16
CA LEU A 59 -5.10 1.35 -14.30
C LEU A 59 -4.62 0.40 -15.42
N HIS A 60 -3.31 0.33 -15.67
CA HIS A 60 -2.72 -0.53 -16.69
C HIS A 60 -3.10 -2.01 -16.47
N THR A 61 -2.93 -2.50 -15.25
CA THR A 61 -3.26 -3.88 -14.85
C THR A 61 -4.77 -4.17 -14.98
N ASN A 62 -5.61 -3.16 -14.78
CA ASN A 62 -7.06 -3.30 -14.72
C ASN A 62 -7.78 -2.83 -16.00
N LEU A 63 -7.05 -2.47 -17.06
CA LEU A 63 -7.58 -1.86 -18.27
C LEU A 63 -8.70 -2.69 -18.93
N TYR A 64 -8.55 -4.01 -18.94
CA TYR A 64 -9.57 -4.92 -19.49
C TYR A 64 -10.89 -4.87 -18.71
N ALA A 65 -10.82 -4.89 -17.38
CA ALA A 65 -12.00 -4.79 -16.52
C ALA A 65 -12.64 -3.40 -16.63
N LEU A 66 -11.83 -2.34 -16.63
CA LEU A 66 -12.28 -0.96 -16.81
C LEU A 66 -13.07 -0.78 -18.11
N ASN A 67 -12.54 -1.25 -19.24
CA ASN A 67 -13.23 -1.14 -20.53
C ASN A 67 -14.59 -1.85 -20.54
N LYS A 68 -14.70 -3.02 -19.88
CA LYS A 68 -16.00 -3.71 -19.72
C LYS A 68 -17.00 -2.91 -18.89
N MET A 69 -16.54 -2.26 -17.81
CA MET A 69 -17.37 -1.41 -16.97
C MET A 69 -17.89 -0.19 -17.71
N LEU A 70 -17.00 0.50 -18.44
CA LEU A 70 -17.38 1.68 -19.21
C LEU A 70 -18.39 1.32 -20.31
N ALA A 71 -18.16 0.19 -21.01
CA ALA A 71 -19.07 -0.31 -22.03
C ALA A 71 -20.46 -0.72 -21.49
N SER A 72 -20.56 -1.11 -20.21
CA SER A 72 -21.84 -1.45 -19.59
C SER A 72 -22.60 -0.24 -19.04
N GLY A 73 -22.00 0.95 -19.06
CA GLY A 73 -22.60 2.19 -18.59
C GLY A 73 -22.19 2.61 -17.17
N CYS A 74 -21.28 1.88 -16.51
CA CYS A 74 -20.76 2.27 -15.20
C CYS A 74 -20.04 3.62 -15.27
N LYS A 75 -20.12 4.38 -14.17
CA LYS A 75 -19.30 5.56 -13.91
C LYS A 75 -18.13 5.16 -13.03
N VAL A 76 -16.92 5.52 -13.43
CA VAL A 76 -15.69 5.17 -12.73
C VAL A 76 -14.93 6.44 -12.39
N GLU A 77 -14.61 6.61 -11.12
CA GLU A 77 -13.67 7.61 -10.64
C GLU A 77 -12.43 6.91 -10.08
N TRP A 78 -11.25 7.33 -10.54
CA TRP A 78 -9.99 6.63 -10.29
C TRP A 78 -8.97 7.57 -9.65
N PHE A 79 -8.33 7.15 -8.56
CA PHE A 79 -7.24 7.86 -7.88
C PHE A 79 -6.06 6.92 -7.78
N ASP A 80 -4.96 7.23 -8.46
CA ASP A 80 -3.81 6.31 -8.52
C ASP A 80 -2.54 7.06 -8.93
N HIS A 81 -1.40 6.55 -8.47
CA HIS A 81 -0.06 7.09 -8.77
C HIS A 81 0.82 6.14 -9.59
N HIS A 82 0.36 4.90 -9.81
CA HIS A 82 1.06 3.93 -10.62
C HIS A 82 1.07 4.31 -12.11
N HIS A 83 1.97 3.68 -12.88
CA HIS A 83 1.95 3.82 -14.33
C HIS A 83 0.58 3.39 -14.90
N PRO A 84 -0.16 4.28 -15.59
CA PRO A 84 -1.53 3.99 -16.01
C PRO A 84 -1.61 3.28 -17.36
N GLY A 85 -0.51 3.24 -18.14
CA GLY A 85 -0.57 2.90 -19.55
C GLY A 85 -1.39 3.93 -20.34
N GLU A 86 -2.13 3.47 -21.34
CA GLU A 86 -3.05 4.33 -22.10
C GLU A 86 -4.39 4.46 -21.35
N ILE A 87 -4.71 5.67 -20.90
CA ILE A 87 -5.98 5.97 -20.22
C ILE A 87 -7.11 6.07 -21.26
N PRO A 88 -8.19 5.26 -21.16
CA PRO A 88 -9.32 5.33 -22.09
C PRO A 88 -10.00 6.70 -22.11
N LYS A 89 -10.31 7.23 -23.30
CA LYS A 89 -11.14 8.42 -23.45
C LYS A 89 -12.61 8.01 -23.41
N HIS A 90 -13.26 8.18 -22.25
CA HIS A 90 -14.66 7.81 -22.06
C HIS A 90 -15.39 8.82 -21.17
N PRO A 91 -16.63 9.26 -21.49
CA PRO A 91 -17.36 10.26 -20.70
C PRO A 91 -17.72 9.80 -19.28
N ASN A 92 -17.70 8.50 -19.03
CA ASN A 92 -17.96 7.92 -17.70
C ASN A 92 -16.68 7.60 -16.91
N LEU A 93 -15.50 8.00 -17.38
CA LEU A 93 -14.24 7.84 -16.64
C LEU A 93 -13.71 9.21 -16.21
N THR A 94 -13.54 9.38 -14.90
CA THR A 94 -12.76 10.46 -14.30
C THR A 94 -11.50 9.84 -13.70
N ALA A 95 -10.32 10.22 -14.19
CA ALA A 95 -9.05 9.68 -13.72
C ALA A 95 -8.17 10.79 -13.13
N HIS A 96 -7.91 10.71 -11.84
CA HIS A 96 -6.99 11.54 -11.07
C HIS A 96 -5.67 10.77 -10.92
N ILE A 97 -4.80 10.90 -11.92
CA ILE A 97 -3.53 10.17 -11.98
C ILE A 97 -2.35 11.15 -11.88
N ASP A 98 -1.44 10.89 -10.95
CA ASP A 98 -0.18 11.61 -10.81
C ASP A 98 0.96 10.62 -10.56
N THR A 99 1.87 10.50 -11.53
CA THR A 99 2.98 9.53 -11.49
C THR A 99 4.27 10.12 -10.95
N ASP A 100 4.24 11.30 -10.30
CA ASP A 100 5.42 11.83 -9.62
C ASP A 100 5.87 10.84 -8.52
N PRO A 101 7.17 10.49 -8.45
CA PRO A 101 7.67 9.52 -7.47
C PRO A 101 7.52 9.98 -6.01
N ASN A 102 7.15 11.23 -5.75
CA ASN A 102 6.92 11.78 -4.42
C ASN A 102 5.42 11.90 -4.06
N VAL A 103 4.54 11.35 -4.90
CA VAL A 103 3.08 11.36 -4.72
C VAL A 103 2.56 9.93 -4.57
N CYS A 104 1.55 9.77 -3.72
CA CYS A 104 0.76 8.55 -3.57
C CYS A 104 -0.74 8.88 -3.67
N SER A 105 -1.59 7.88 -3.82
CA SER A 105 -3.04 8.02 -4.00
C SER A 105 -3.70 8.81 -2.87
N SER A 106 -3.25 8.62 -1.63
CA SER A 106 -3.70 9.37 -0.46
C SER A 106 -3.40 10.86 -0.56
N LEU A 107 -2.27 11.25 -1.15
CA LEU A 107 -1.92 12.67 -1.37
C LEU A 107 -2.72 13.28 -2.52
N ILE A 108 -2.99 12.51 -3.59
CA ILE A 108 -3.87 12.92 -4.69
C ILE A 108 -5.28 13.22 -4.14
N ILE A 109 -5.80 12.32 -3.33
CA ILE A 109 -7.12 12.46 -2.69
C ILE A 109 -7.14 13.64 -1.71
N ASN A 110 -6.07 13.83 -0.93
CA ASN A 110 -5.96 14.99 -0.04
C ASN A 110 -6.05 16.31 -0.78
N ALA A 111 -5.36 16.43 -1.92
CA ALA A 111 -5.43 17.61 -2.77
C ALA A 111 -6.85 17.79 -3.35
N HIS A 112 -7.48 16.71 -3.83
CA HIS A 112 -8.85 16.71 -4.33
C HIS A 112 -9.86 17.20 -3.27
N LEU A 113 -9.65 16.83 -2.01
CA LEU A 113 -10.50 17.19 -0.86
C LEU A 113 -10.06 18.50 -0.17
N ASN A 114 -9.11 19.25 -0.73
CA ASN A 114 -8.58 20.49 -0.16
C ASN A 114 -8.09 20.34 1.29
N GLY A 115 -7.47 19.20 1.63
CA GLY A 115 -6.86 18.99 2.95
C GLY A 115 -7.84 18.63 4.08
N GLN A 116 -9.11 18.35 3.78
CA GLN A 116 -10.14 18.13 4.83
C GLN A 116 -9.77 17.02 5.84
N PHE A 117 -9.09 15.96 5.39
CA PHE A 117 -8.69 14.81 6.20
C PHE A 117 -7.17 14.56 6.13
N GLN A 118 -6.39 15.64 6.17
CA GLN A 118 -4.95 15.63 5.89
C GLN A 118 -4.13 14.63 6.69
N ASN A 119 -4.50 14.34 7.93
CA ASN A 119 -3.74 13.41 8.77
C ASN A 119 -3.84 11.96 8.26
N TRP A 120 -4.97 11.55 7.67
CA TRP A 120 -5.06 10.28 6.95
C TRP A 120 -4.13 10.26 5.73
N ALA A 121 -4.02 11.37 5.01
CA ALA A 121 -3.09 11.49 3.89
C ALA A 121 -1.62 11.36 4.31
N ILE A 122 -1.26 12.00 5.43
CA ILE A 122 0.07 11.91 6.04
C ILE A 122 0.37 10.47 6.45
N THR A 123 -0.59 9.77 7.07
CA THR A 123 -0.47 8.35 7.43
C THR A 123 -0.26 7.47 6.20
N GLY A 124 -1.05 7.65 5.14
CA GLY A 124 -0.91 6.92 3.89
C GLY A 124 0.46 7.13 3.24
N ALA A 125 0.91 8.39 3.14
CA ALA A 125 2.21 8.73 2.58
C ALA A 125 3.38 8.13 3.36
N PHE A 126 3.33 8.10 4.70
CA PHE A 126 4.34 7.37 5.49
C PHE A 126 4.31 5.86 5.19
N GLY A 127 3.11 5.27 5.13
CA GLY A 127 2.95 3.85 4.80
C GLY A 127 3.52 3.48 3.44
N ASP A 128 3.43 4.38 2.46
CA ASP A 128 3.99 4.19 1.12
C ASP A 128 5.49 4.56 1.00
N ASN A 129 6.17 4.78 2.14
CA ASN A 129 7.57 5.16 2.24
C ASN A 129 7.92 6.56 1.68
N LEU A 130 6.95 7.46 1.60
CA LEU A 130 7.13 8.87 1.21
C LEU A 130 7.39 9.77 2.44
N ASP A 131 8.43 9.44 3.22
CA ASP A 131 8.77 10.11 4.49
C ASP A 131 8.90 11.63 4.34
N GLN A 132 9.48 12.10 3.23
CA GLN A 132 9.66 13.52 2.97
C GLN A 132 8.33 14.22 2.66
N SER A 133 7.56 13.71 1.70
CA SER A 133 6.25 14.26 1.34
C SER A 133 5.30 14.31 2.53
N ALA A 134 5.29 13.27 3.36
CA ALA A 134 4.48 13.21 4.58
C ALA A 134 4.89 14.30 5.59
N ARG A 135 6.19 14.57 5.75
CA ARG A 135 6.71 15.62 6.64
C ARG A 135 6.43 17.02 6.11
N GLU A 136 6.56 17.24 4.81
CA GLU A 136 6.24 18.51 4.17
C GLU A 136 4.75 18.82 4.32
N LEU A 137 3.88 17.83 4.12
CA LEU A 137 2.46 17.97 4.38
C LEU A 137 2.18 18.19 5.88
N ALA A 138 2.83 17.47 6.79
CA ALA A 138 2.66 17.70 8.23
C ALA A 138 3.11 19.11 8.67
N ALA A 139 4.14 19.67 8.04
CA ALA A 139 4.66 21.00 8.34
C ALA A 139 3.69 22.14 7.95
N SER A 140 2.74 21.90 7.04
CA SER A 140 1.67 22.85 6.75
C SER A 140 0.59 22.91 7.85
N GLY A 141 0.56 21.91 8.74
CA GLY A 141 -0.39 21.79 9.84
C GLY A 141 0.18 22.15 11.22
N SER A 142 -0.61 21.93 12.26
CA SER A 142 -0.27 22.18 13.67
C SER A 142 0.20 20.92 14.42
N LEU A 143 0.65 19.89 13.71
CA LEU A 143 1.03 18.62 14.31
C LEU A 143 2.34 18.72 15.11
N SER A 144 2.34 18.11 16.31
CA SER A 144 3.57 17.96 17.09
C SER A 144 4.47 16.88 16.49
N THR A 145 5.78 16.94 16.79
CA THR A 145 6.73 15.87 16.42
C THR A 145 6.29 14.49 16.92
N THR A 146 5.68 14.42 18.11
CA THR A 146 5.14 13.17 18.65
C THR A 146 3.97 12.66 17.82
N SER A 147 3.04 13.53 17.44
CA SER A 147 1.91 13.19 16.58
C SER A 147 2.39 12.67 15.23
N ILE A 148 3.35 13.35 14.60
CA ILE A 148 3.95 12.91 13.32
C ILE A 148 4.59 11.52 13.47
N ALA A 149 5.29 11.26 14.58
CA ALA A 149 5.89 9.96 14.84
C ALA A 149 4.83 8.85 14.97
N VAL A 150 3.69 9.13 15.61
CA VAL A 150 2.56 8.20 15.72
C VAL A 150 1.92 7.95 14.36
N LEU A 151 1.66 8.98 13.56
CA LEU A 151 1.10 8.82 12.21
C LEU A 151 2.00 7.99 11.30
N ARG A 152 3.33 8.19 11.41
CA ARG A 152 4.32 7.39 10.68
C ARG A 152 4.30 5.93 11.12
N GLU A 153 4.27 5.69 12.43
CA GLU A 153 4.20 4.33 12.96
C GLU A 153 2.92 3.62 12.54
N LEU A 154 1.78 4.32 12.56
CA LEU A 154 0.50 3.82 12.08
C LEU A 154 0.55 3.45 10.59
N GLY A 155 1.03 4.36 9.74
CA GLY A 155 1.13 4.11 8.30
C GLY A 155 2.00 2.90 7.98
N ASN A 156 3.17 2.81 8.62
CA ASN A 156 4.08 1.67 8.48
C ASN A 156 3.45 0.36 8.95
N CYS A 157 2.70 0.36 10.06
CA CYS A 157 2.05 -0.82 10.59
C CYS A 157 0.87 -1.29 9.72
N ILE A 158 0.08 -0.37 9.19
CA ILE A 158 -1.00 -0.69 8.23
C ILE A 158 -0.39 -1.27 6.95
N ASN A 159 0.66 -0.66 6.41
CA ASN A 159 1.35 -1.19 5.23
C ASN A 159 2.00 -2.56 5.51
N TYR A 160 2.58 -2.76 6.70
CA TYR A 160 3.08 -4.07 7.12
C TYR A 160 1.97 -5.13 7.10
N ASN A 161 0.78 -4.80 7.62
CA ASN A 161 -0.35 -5.72 7.65
C ASN A 161 -0.82 -6.15 6.27
N SER A 162 -0.56 -5.38 5.21
CA SER A 162 -1.02 -5.70 3.86
C SER A 162 -0.10 -6.64 3.09
N TYR A 163 1.14 -6.85 3.56
CA TYR A 163 2.04 -7.83 2.94
C TYR A 163 1.57 -9.24 3.27
N GLY A 164 1.42 -10.09 2.26
CA GLY A 164 0.99 -11.47 2.41
C GLY A 164 0.77 -12.09 1.03
N GLU A 165 0.62 -13.40 0.97
CA GLU A 165 0.16 -14.08 -0.25
C GLU A 165 -1.36 -14.24 -0.29
N SER A 166 -1.99 -14.27 0.87
CA SER A 166 -3.43 -14.32 1.01
C SER A 166 -3.88 -13.54 2.23
N ILE A 167 -5.19 -13.33 2.36
CA ILE A 167 -5.79 -12.63 3.48
C ILE A 167 -5.49 -13.35 4.81
N GLU A 168 -5.37 -14.67 4.80
CA GLU A 168 -5.03 -15.47 5.97
C GLU A 168 -3.62 -15.19 6.49
N ASP A 169 -2.74 -14.58 5.69
CA ASP A 169 -1.43 -14.14 6.16
C ASP A 169 -1.50 -12.87 6.99
N LEU A 170 -2.54 -12.06 6.84
CA LEU A 170 -2.63 -10.76 7.49
C LEU A 170 -3.05 -10.89 8.96
N HIS A 171 -2.72 -9.88 9.77
CA HIS A 171 -3.18 -9.82 11.17
C HIS A 171 -4.58 -9.26 11.28
N TYR A 172 -4.92 -8.29 10.43
CA TYR A 172 -6.26 -7.76 10.25
C TYR A 172 -6.71 -8.00 8.82
N HIS A 173 -7.96 -8.42 8.67
CA HIS A 173 -8.60 -8.44 7.36
C HIS A 173 -8.76 -6.99 6.84
N PRO A 174 -8.45 -6.68 5.58
CA PRO A 174 -8.46 -5.30 5.07
C PRO A 174 -9.87 -4.68 5.13
N HIS A 175 -10.93 -5.46 4.93
CA HIS A 175 -12.32 -5.00 5.15
C HIS A 175 -12.54 -4.52 6.59
N GLU A 176 -12.13 -5.31 7.59
CA GLU A 176 -12.33 -4.97 9.00
C GLU A 176 -11.53 -3.73 9.37
N LEU A 177 -10.29 -3.63 8.88
CA LEU A 177 -9.43 -2.47 9.10
C LEU A 177 -10.03 -1.21 8.46
N TYR A 178 -10.53 -1.30 7.22
CA TYR A 178 -11.24 -0.20 6.56
C TYR A 178 -12.46 0.27 7.36
N TYR A 179 -13.33 -0.63 7.78
CA TYR A 179 -14.52 -0.26 8.56
C TYR A 179 -14.18 0.28 9.95
N LEU A 180 -13.05 -0.13 10.53
CA LEU A 180 -12.53 0.49 11.75
C LEU A 180 -12.06 1.91 11.49
N MET A 181 -11.23 2.12 10.46
CA MET A 181 -10.71 3.45 10.09
C MET A 181 -11.83 4.44 9.77
N GLN A 182 -12.90 4.00 9.11
CA GLN A 182 -14.10 4.80 8.81
C GLN A 182 -14.85 5.35 10.03
N GLN A 183 -14.58 4.83 11.24
CA GLN A 183 -15.22 5.34 12.46
C GLN A 183 -14.51 6.58 13.04
N PHE A 184 -13.38 6.98 12.45
CA PHE A 184 -12.55 8.06 12.97
C PHE A 184 -12.22 9.08 11.88
N ASP A 185 -12.67 10.32 12.10
CA ASP A 185 -12.26 11.46 11.27
C ASP A 185 -10.73 11.69 11.37
N GLU A 186 -10.11 11.27 12.48
CA GLU A 186 -8.72 11.51 12.80
C GLU A 186 -7.96 10.20 13.17
N PRO A 187 -6.86 9.85 12.47
CA PRO A 187 -6.05 8.68 12.81
C PRO A 187 -5.48 8.67 14.23
N LEU A 188 -5.11 9.81 14.81
CA LEU A 188 -4.62 9.88 16.20
C LEU A 188 -5.70 9.46 17.20
N SER A 189 -6.97 9.78 16.94
CA SER A 189 -8.09 9.33 17.76
C SER A 189 -8.26 7.81 17.66
N MET A 190 -8.17 7.25 16.44
CA MET A 190 -8.19 5.78 16.25
C MET A 190 -7.07 5.10 17.06
N VAL A 191 -5.87 5.66 17.05
CA VAL A 191 -4.74 5.12 17.84
C VAL A 191 -4.98 5.23 19.34
N ALA A 192 -5.62 6.30 19.81
CA ALA A 192 -5.90 6.50 21.24
C ALA A 192 -7.03 5.60 21.76
N GLU A 193 -8.02 5.30 20.91
CA GLU A 193 -9.26 4.63 21.31
C GLU A 193 -9.28 3.14 20.96
N THR A 194 -8.29 2.64 20.21
CA THR A 194 -8.24 1.25 19.74
C THR A 194 -6.87 0.63 19.96
N GLU A 195 -6.84 -0.70 19.90
CA GLU A 195 -5.61 -1.48 20.09
C GLU A 195 -4.84 -1.73 18.78
N VAL A 196 -5.34 -1.20 17.65
CA VAL A 196 -4.86 -1.58 16.30
C VAL A 196 -3.37 -1.33 16.11
N LEU A 197 -2.88 -0.15 16.53
CA LEU A 197 -1.47 0.19 16.41
C LEU A 197 -0.61 -0.69 17.30
N ARG A 198 -1.03 -0.90 18.55
CA ARG A 198 -0.28 -1.72 19.51
C ARG A 198 -0.14 -3.16 19.03
N VAL A 199 -1.24 -3.75 18.54
CA VAL A 199 -1.25 -5.13 18.01
C VAL A 199 -0.36 -5.23 16.77
N LEU A 200 -0.56 -4.39 15.77
CA LEU A 200 0.21 -4.45 14.52
C LEU A 200 1.70 -4.20 14.76
N LYS A 201 2.05 -3.24 15.61
CA LYS A 201 3.43 -2.95 15.99
C LYS A 201 4.08 -4.15 16.69
N SER A 202 3.41 -4.76 17.64
CA SER A 202 3.94 -5.95 18.34
C SER A 202 4.21 -7.09 17.36
N CYS A 203 3.28 -7.34 16.42
CA CYS A 203 3.46 -8.37 15.41
C CYS A 203 4.59 -8.04 14.43
N TYR A 204 4.69 -6.78 14.00
CA TYR A 204 5.77 -6.28 13.17
C TYR A 204 7.14 -6.49 13.83
N GLU A 205 7.29 -6.10 15.10
CA GLU A 205 8.53 -6.25 15.85
C GLU A 205 8.91 -7.72 16.07
N GLU A 206 7.91 -8.59 16.30
CA GLU A 206 8.13 -10.03 16.43
C GLU A 206 8.64 -10.64 15.12
N ASP A 207 7.97 -10.37 14.01
CA ASP A 207 8.34 -10.88 12.69
C ASP A 207 9.72 -10.38 12.26
N LEU A 208 10.03 -9.11 12.53
CA LEU A 208 11.34 -8.52 12.26
C LEU A 208 12.43 -9.15 13.14
N SER A 209 12.14 -9.41 14.42
CA SER A 209 13.04 -10.11 15.34
C SER A 209 13.35 -11.54 14.86
N ARG A 210 12.36 -12.24 14.30
CA ARG A 210 12.56 -13.55 13.66
C ARG A 210 13.45 -13.43 12.42
N ALA A 211 13.17 -12.48 11.53
CA ALA A 211 13.93 -12.27 10.31
C ALA A 211 15.42 -11.97 10.59
N ARG A 212 15.72 -11.12 11.58
CA ARG A 212 17.10 -10.80 12.01
C ARG A 212 17.89 -12.00 12.54
N LYS A 213 17.22 -13.06 13.00
CA LYS A 213 17.86 -14.29 13.49
C LYS A 213 18.12 -15.30 12.38
N VAL A 214 17.59 -15.08 11.17
CA VAL A 214 17.84 -15.96 10.03
C VAL A 214 19.28 -15.80 9.57
N LEU A 215 19.97 -16.93 9.39
CA LEU A 215 21.32 -16.95 8.88
C LEU A 215 21.34 -16.43 7.43
N THR A 216 22.20 -15.44 7.18
CA THR A 216 22.48 -14.99 5.82
C THR A 216 23.27 -16.08 5.10
N GLN A 217 22.75 -16.58 3.98
CA GLN A 217 23.37 -17.68 3.23
C GLN A 217 24.58 -17.23 2.44
N ILE A 218 24.52 -16.02 1.86
CA ILE A 218 25.61 -15.41 1.11
C ILE A 218 25.82 -14.01 1.66
N ILE A 219 27.05 -13.68 2.04
CA ILE A 219 27.40 -12.34 2.50
C ILE A 219 28.82 -11.99 2.05
N ASN A 220 28.94 -10.89 1.33
CA ASN A 220 30.20 -10.23 1.01
C ASN A 220 29.99 -8.70 1.01
N ASP A 221 30.98 -7.97 0.52
CA ASP A 221 30.96 -6.50 0.49
C ASP A 221 29.89 -5.94 -0.47
N ASP A 222 29.56 -6.68 -1.53
CA ASP A 222 28.68 -6.22 -2.61
C ASP A 222 27.24 -6.74 -2.48
N VAL A 223 27.05 -7.94 -1.91
CA VAL A 223 25.77 -8.64 -1.88
C VAL A 223 25.56 -9.38 -0.54
N ALA A 224 24.33 -9.32 -0.03
CA ALA A 224 23.84 -10.24 1.01
C ALA A 224 22.52 -10.90 0.60
N ILE A 225 22.44 -12.23 0.79
CA ILE A 225 21.27 -13.05 0.48
C ILE A 225 20.85 -13.83 1.72
N ALA A 226 19.57 -13.71 2.09
CA ALA A 226 18.95 -14.51 3.15
C ALA A 226 17.70 -15.21 2.61
N VAL A 227 17.40 -16.39 3.14
CA VAL A 227 16.22 -17.18 2.80
C VAL A 227 15.35 -17.29 4.05
N LEU A 228 14.18 -16.65 4.03
CA LEU A 228 13.19 -16.82 5.10
C LEU A 228 12.30 -18.03 4.79
N PRO A 229 11.76 -18.72 5.82
CA PRO A 229 10.85 -19.84 5.61
C PRO A 229 9.54 -19.37 4.98
N ASN A 230 8.87 -20.28 4.28
CA ASN A 230 7.54 -20.04 3.69
C ASN A 230 6.41 -20.07 4.73
N GLU A 231 6.54 -19.26 5.76
CA GLU A 231 5.55 -19.05 6.81
C GLU A 231 4.92 -17.67 6.67
N LYS A 232 3.75 -17.46 7.30
CA LYS A 232 3.02 -16.19 7.23
C LYS A 232 3.94 -15.01 7.55
N TRP A 233 4.68 -15.10 8.65
CA TRP A 233 5.60 -14.04 9.08
C TRP A 233 6.70 -13.75 8.05
N GLY A 234 7.27 -14.79 7.44
CA GLY A 234 8.32 -14.66 6.43
C GLY A 234 7.78 -13.92 5.20
N ARG A 235 6.56 -14.26 4.77
CA ARG A 235 5.88 -13.59 3.65
C ARG A 235 5.59 -12.12 3.92
N ARG A 236 5.11 -11.79 5.13
CA ARG A 236 4.85 -10.39 5.53
C ARG A 236 6.11 -9.55 5.59
N ILE A 237 7.14 -10.04 6.29
CA ILE A 237 8.31 -9.22 6.64
C ILE A 237 9.33 -9.10 5.53
N ASN A 238 9.28 -9.95 4.50
CA ASN A 238 10.26 -10.06 3.42
C ASN A 238 10.74 -8.70 2.90
N GLY A 239 9.82 -7.87 2.40
CA GLY A 239 10.15 -6.58 1.79
C GLY A 239 10.70 -5.57 2.81
N ILE A 240 10.18 -5.60 4.04
CA ILE A 240 10.59 -4.66 5.10
C ILE A 240 11.98 -5.03 5.64
N TYR A 241 12.26 -6.32 5.82
CA TYR A 241 13.59 -6.75 6.21
C TYR A 241 14.64 -6.45 5.13
N ALA A 242 14.27 -6.57 3.85
CA ALA A 242 15.13 -6.13 2.75
C ALA A 242 15.41 -4.61 2.81
N ASN A 243 14.41 -3.78 3.15
CA ASN A 243 14.58 -2.34 3.36
C ASN A 243 15.50 -2.04 4.55
N GLU A 244 15.32 -2.73 5.68
CA GLU A 244 16.20 -2.59 6.85
C GLU A 244 17.66 -2.86 6.50
N LEU A 245 17.92 -3.97 5.81
CA LEU A 245 19.27 -4.32 5.40
C LEU A 245 19.87 -3.27 4.46
N ALA A 246 19.12 -2.80 3.47
CA ALA A 246 19.58 -1.75 2.55
C ALA A 246 19.87 -0.42 3.27
N ASN A 247 19.14 -0.10 4.34
CA ASN A 247 19.41 1.08 5.17
C ASN A 247 20.66 0.91 6.03
N ASN A 248 20.85 -0.27 6.63
CA ASN A 248 22.01 -0.55 7.49
C ASN A 248 23.32 -0.74 6.70
N PHE A 249 23.23 -1.15 5.42
CA PHE A 249 24.36 -1.42 4.55
C PHE A 249 24.19 -0.72 3.19
N PRO A 250 24.34 0.61 3.13
CA PRO A 250 23.98 1.41 1.95
C PRO A 250 24.79 1.11 0.69
N ASN A 251 25.97 0.50 0.82
CA ASN A 251 26.82 0.12 -0.31
C ASN A 251 26.57 -1.30 -0.83
N ARG A 252 25.63 -2.03 -0.23
CA ARG A 252 25.42 -3.45 -0.49
C ARG A 252 24.05 -3.71 -1.09
N ALA A 253 23.99 -4.60 -2.07
CA ALA A 253 22.74 -5.12 -2.60
C ALA A 253 22.19 -6.22 -1.69
N HIS A 254 20.86 -6.32 -1.62
CA HIS A 254 20.19 -7.30 -0.78
C HIS A 254 19.15 -8.09 -1.55
N ALA A 255 19.12 -9.39 -1.34
CA ALA A 255 18.07 -10.27 -1.82
C ALA A 255 17.49 -11.10 -0.66
N ILE A 256 16.19 -10.96 -0.42
CA ILE A 256 15.48 -11.75 0.58
C ILE A 256 14.52 -12.69 -0.15
N LEU A 257 14.73 -13.99 0.03
CA LEU A 257 14.05 -15.05 -0.68
C LEU A 257 13.04 -15.72 0.25
N ILE A 258 11.85 -15.98 -0.28
CA ILE A 258 10.84 -16.85 0.36
C ILE A 258 10.75 -18.12 -0.46
N GLU A 259 10.97 -19.26 0.18
CA GLU A 259 10.85 -20.56 -0.48
C GLU A 259 9.44 -20.80 -1.00
N LYS A 260 9.34 -21.40 -2.19
CA LYS A 260 8.11 -21.82 -2.85
C LYS A 260 8.25 -23.26 -3.32
N LYS A 261 7.11 -23.89 -3.61
CA LYS A 261 7.06 -25.27 -4.12
C LYS A 261 8.02 -25.52 -5.29
N ASN A 262 8.18 -24.53 -6.18
CA ASN A 262 9.01 -24.64 -7.39
C ASN A 262 9.98 -23.44 -7.57
N GLY A 263 10.50 -22.86 -6.48
CA GLY A 263 11.44 -21.74 -6.59
C GLY A 263 11.40 -20.78 -5.41
N TYR A 264 11.59 -19.49 -5.67
CA TYR A 264 11.57 -18.45 -4.65
C TYR A 264 10.78 -17.23 -5.12
N THR A 265 10.12 -16.57 -4.18
CA THR A 265 9.74 -15.16 -4.34
C THR A 265 10.88 -14.30 -3.79
N VAL A 266 11.37 -13.35 -4.58
CA VAL A 266 12.58 -12.58 -4.23
C VAL A 266 12.25 -11.10 -4.07
N SER A 267 12.61 -10.52 -2.92
CA SER A 267 12.65 -9.07 -2.73
C SER A 267 14.08 -8.58 -2.93
N ILE A 268 14.31 -7.80 -3.98
CA ILE A 268 15.63 -7.27 -4.35
C ILE A 268 15.73 -5.81 -3.96
N ARG A 269 16.88 -5.41 -3.40
CA ARG A 269 17.28 -4.01 -3.19
C ARG A 269 18.65 -3.78 -3.78
N ALA A 270 18.75 -2.76 -4.65
CA ALA A 270 20.04 -2.22 -5.05
C ALA A 270 20.72 -1.50 -3.87
N PRO A 271 22.05 -1.31 -3.92
CA PRO A 271 22.74 -0.44 -2.98
C PRO A 271 22.10 0.96 -2.97
N LYS A 272 21.87 1.53 -1.79
CA LYS A 272 21.36 2.90 -1.70
C LYS A 272 22.34 3.94 -2.25
N SER A 273 23.64 3.68 -2.18
CA SER A 273 24.67 4.56 -2.76
C SER A 273 24.74 4.47 -4.30
N ASN A 274 24.13 3.45 -4.90
CA ASN A 274 24.03 3.28 -6.34
C ASN A 274 22.72 2.54 -6.71
N PRO A 275 21.56 3.22 -6.67
CA PRO A 275 20.24 2.60 -6.74
C PRO A 275 19.85 2.27 -8.20
N THR A 276 20.66 1.45 -8.87
CA THR A 276 20.49 1.12 -10.29
C THR A 276 20.26 -0.38 -10.50
N HIS A 277 19.65 -0.72 -11.64
CA HIS A 277 19.57 -2.09 -12.19
C HIS A 277 18.78 -3.15 -11.41
N ALA A 278 18.24 -2.90 -10.21
CA ALA A 278 17.44 -3.90 -9.48
C ALA A 278 16.26 -4.44 -10.31
N GLN A 279 15.54 -3.56 -11.02
CA GLN A 279 14.46 -3.94 -11.93
C GLN A 279 14.96 -4.80 -13.10
N GLN A 280 16.10 -4.45 -13.69
CA GLN A 280 16.69 -5.22 -14.80
C GLN A 280 17.12 -6.62 -14.35
N VAL A 281 17.55 -6.77 -13.10
CA VAL A 281 17.82 -8.09 -12.52
C VAL A 281 16.53 -8.88 -12.39
N ALA A 282 15.46 -8.28 -11.84
CA ALA A 282 14.17 -8.95 -11.70
C ALA A 282 13.62 -9.46 -13.04
N LEU A 283 13.69 -8.64 -14.09
CA LEU A 283 13.24 -8.98 -15.46
C LEU A 283 13.97 -10.18 -16.10
N LYS A 284 15.10 -10.63 -15.55
CA LYS A 284 15.79 -11.85 -16.03
C LYS A 284 15.15 -13.15 -15.53
N PHE A 285 14.24 -13.06 -14.57
CA PHE A 285 13.60 -14.20 -13.91
C PHE A 285 12.06 -14.20 -14.06
N ASP A 286 11.51 -13.26 -14.83
CA ASP A 286 10.09 -13.24 -15.23
C ASP A 286 9.78 -14.27 -16.32
#